data_AF-A0A1I4ZEJ1-F1
#
_entry.id   AF-A0A1I4ZEJ1-F1
#
_cell.length_a   1.000
_cell.length_b   1.000
_cell.length_c   1.000
_cell.angle_alpha   90.00
_cell.angle_beta   90.00
_cell.angle_gamma   90.00
#
_symmetry.space_group_name_H-M   'P 1'
#
loop_
_entity.id
_entity.type
_entity.pdbx_description
1 polymer ?
#
loop_
_entity_poly.entity_id
_entity_poly.type
_entity_poly.pdbx_seq_one_letter_code
_entity_poly.pdbx_strand_id
1 'polypeptide(L)'
;MNGEVGYGDGTRPCPMVEQTVGWALHALEPDGEAAVLEHLPGCAECRGVAADVAGVTVDLATALPQEDPPPRLRESIVEQARRTPQVGRDERPAPGEFRRPADEGRGRPVAPDADRSPVSVPPPDAGRRSGPAHSSRPAPGDAGRVAGERRPPAGPGRTGERRRRRRLLVAAVAVVAVLAGGGVMAGEIQSLRAERDASLAQAQQMEGVLSALARPGTRHAFLAPQPDAAAVAVVLVADGQREIVPMGLEPNHTAEQTYVLWGLDGDANPTAVGTFDVRPGADGPLSVASLEGGTYGTYAVSLERGREAPPAPSAVVAAGQVET
;
A
#
# COMPACT_ATOMS: atom_id res chain seq x y z
N MET A 1 28.32 -29.59 -30.95
CA MET A 1 28.12 -28.13 -31.08
C MET A 1 27.19 -27.71 -29.96
N ASN A 2 27.74 -27.39 -28.78
CA ASN A 2 26.98 -26.81 -27.68
C ASN A 2 27.61 -25.45 -27.43
N GLY A 3 26.91 -24.38 -27.80
CA GLY A 3 27.33 -23.01 -27.57
C GLY A 3 27.09 -22.67 -26.10
N GLU A 4 28.16 -22.50 -25.34
CA GLU A 4 28.11 -21.84 -24.05
C GLU A 4 27.74 -20.36 -24.28
N VAL A 5 26.55 -19.98 -23.80
CA VAL A 5 26.13 -18.59 -23.73
C VAL A 5 26.95 -17.95 -22.60
N GLY A 6 27.94 -17.15 -22.98
CA GLY A 6 28.73 -16.35 -22.04
C GLY A 6 27.84 -15.29 -21.39
N TYR A 7 27.49 -15.48 -20.12
CA TYR A 7 26.85 -14.46 -19.30
C TYR A 7 27.92 -13.47 -18.84
N GLY A 8 28.11 -12.42 -19.64
CA GLY A 8 29.00 -11.31 -19.35
C GLY A 8 28.39 -10.30 -18.39
N ASP A 9 29.28 -9.75 -17.57
CA ASP A 9 29.17 -8.63 -16.62
C ASP A 9 28.62 -8.91 -15.22
N GLY A 10 29.52 -8.78 -14.24
CA GLY A 10 29.32 -9.05 -12.81
C GLY A 10 28.64 -7.90 -12.06
N THR A 11 27.64 -7.27 -12.66
CA THR A 11 26.82 -6.27 -11.99
C THR A 11 25.72 -7.00 -11.21
N ARG A 12 25.70 -6.85 -9.89
CA ARG A 12 24.65 -7.48 -9.07
C ARG A 12 23.29 -6.89 -9.48
N PRO A 13 22.26 -7.73 -9.69
CA PRO A 13 20.93 -7.24 -10.06
C PRO A 13 20.38 -6.32 -8.96
N CYS A 14 19.54 -5.37 -9.35
CA CYS A 14 18.87 -4.51 -8.38
C CYS A 14 18.05 -5.36 -7.39
N PRO A 15 18.16 -5.13 -6.07
CA PRO A 15 17.42 -5.91 -5.07
C PRO A 15 15.89 -5.71 -5.17
N MET A 16 15.42 -4.68 -5.89
CA MET A 16 14.01 -4.37 -6.07
C MET A 16 13.37 -5.11 -7.26
N VAL A 17 14.12 -5.93 -8.02
CA VAL A 17 13.58 -6.61 -9.21
C VAL A 17 12.39 -7.51 -8.87
N GLU A 18 12.50 -8.36 -7.86
CA GLU A 18 11.41 -9.26 -7.44
C GLU A 18 10.15 -8.50 -7.01
N GLN A 19 10.32 -7.41 -6.26
CA GLN A 19 9.20 -6.55 -5.85
C GLN A 19 8.59 -5.83 -7.05
N THR A 20 9.41 -5.41 -8.02
CA THR A 20 8.93 -4.77 -9.24
C THR A 20 8.07 -5.72 -10.08
N VAL A 21 8.43 -7.01 -10.14
CA VAL A 21 7.58 -8.03 -10.79
C VAL A 21 6.25 -8.16 -10.04
N GLY A 22 6.28 -8.26 -8.70
CA GLY A 22 5.07 -8.31 -7.89
C GLY A 22 4.17 -7.09 -8.07
N TRP A 23 4.76 -5.89 -8.15
CA TRP A 23 4.04 -4.64 -8.41
C TRP A 23 3.39 -4.63 -9.79
N ALA A 24 4.13 -5.04 -10.83
CA ALA A 24 3.63 -5.10 -12.20
C ALA A 24 2.49 -6.12 -12.39
N LEU A 25 2.42 -7.15 -11.54
CA LEU A 25 1.35 -8.14 -11.49
C LEU A 25 0.23 -7.80 -10.50
N HIS A 26 0.27 -6.62 -9.87
CA HIS A 26 -0.69 -6.19 -8.83
C HIS A 26 -0.81 -7.19 -7.66
N ALA A 27 0.33 -7.73 -7.22
CA ALA A 27 0.42 -8.79 -6.20
C ALA A 27 1.11 -8.35 -4.90
N LEU A 28 1.47 -7.07 -4.75
CA LEU A 28 2.10 -6.55 -3.54
C LEU A 28 1.10 -5.96 -2.56
N GLU A 29 1.47 -5.95 -1.28
CA GLU A 29 0.82 -5.14 -0.25
C GLU A 29 1.13 -3.63 -0.45
N PRO A 30 0.30 -2.71 0.07
CA PRO A 30 0.42 -1.27 -0.19
C PRO A 30 1.80 -0.68 0.12
N ASP A 31 2.45 -1.13 1.20
CA ASP A 31 3.79 -0.65 1.59
C ASP A 31 4.86 -1.06 0.57
N GLY A 32 4.72 -2.26 -0.01
CA GLY A 32 5.60 -2.75 -1.06
C GLY A 32 5.40 -2.00 -2.38
N GLU A 33 4.14 -1.71 -2.74
CA GLU A 33 3.84 -0.90 -3.93
C GLU A 33 4.43 0.51 -3.81
N ALA A 34 4.27 1.16 -2.65
CA ALA A 34 4.83 2.48 -2.39
C ALA A 34 6.36 2.49 -2.54
N ALA A 35 7.05 1.48 -2.00
CA ALA A 35 8.51 1.35 -2.11
C ALA A 35 8.97 1.17 -3.56
N VAL A 36 8.25 0.40 -4.38
CA VAL A 36 8.55 0.25 -5.81
C VAL A 36 8.31 1.57 -6.56
N LEU A 37 7.19 2.26 -6.30
CA LEU A 37 6.86 3.54 -6.92
C LEU A 37 7.90 4.62 -6.63
N GLU A 38 8.43 4.68 -5.41
CA GLU A 38 9.52 5.59 -5.05
C GLU A 38 10.83 5.25 -5.78
N HIS A 39 11.10 3.95 -6.00
CA HIS A 39 12.33 3.47 -6.62
C HIS A 39 12.36 3.61 -8.16
N LEU A 40 11.22 3.39 -8.83
CA LEU A 40 11.12 3.32 -10.29
C LEU A 40 11.70 4.53 -11.05
N PRO A 41 11.52 5.80 -10.62
CA PRO A 41 12.14 6.94 -11.28
C PRO A 41 13.68 6.87 -11.31
N GLY A 42 14.30 6.24 -10.31
CA GLY A 42 15.76 6.15 -10.17
C GLY A 42 16.42 4.94 -10.84
N CYS A 43 15.67 3.89 -11.18
CA CYS A 43 16.26 2.62 -11.62
C CYS A 43 15.81 2.18 -13.02
N ALA A 44 16.73 2.20 -13.99
CA ALA A 44 16.45 1.78 -15.36
C ALA A 44 16.16 0.28 -15.48
N GLU A 45 16.80 -0.56 -14.68
CA GLU A 45 16.58 -2.01 -14.66
C GLU A 45 15.14 -2.34 -14.23
N CYS A 46 14.67 -1.77 -13.11
CA CYS A 46 13.31 -2.00 -12.64
C CYS A 46 12.26 -1.42 -13.61
N ARG A 47 12.52 -0.29 -14.27
CA ARG A 47 11.63 0.21 -15.34
C ARG A 47 11.55 -0.76 -16.53
N GLY A 48 12.67 -1.37 -16.90
CA GLY A 48 12.71 -2.41 -17.93
C GLY A 48 11.87 -3.62 -17.53
N VAL A 49 12.12 -4.18 -16.35
CA VAL A 49 11.36 -5.32 -15.80
C VAL A 49 9.87 -5.03 -15.75
N ALA A 50 9.47 -3.86 -15.25
CA ALA A 50 8.07 -3.45 -15.22
C ALA A 50 7.43 -3.40 -16.62
N ALA A 51 8.14 -2.84 -17.60
CA ALA A 51 7.65 -2.78 -18.98
C ALA A 51 7.54 -4.17 -19.62
N ASP A 52 8.50 -5.06 -19.35
CA ASP A 52 8.51 -6.43 -19.86
C ASP A 52 7.33 -7.24 -19.30
N VAL A 53 7.09 -7.17 -17.99
CA VAL A 53 5.96 -7.85 -17.34
C VAL A 53 4.62 -7.28 -17.84
N ALA A 54 4.52 -5.96 -18.00
CA ALA A 54 3.33 -5.33 -18.57
C ALA A 54 3.08 -5.81 -20.01
N GLY A 55 4.15 -5.92 -20.82
CA GLY A 55 4.07 -6.45 -22.19
C GLY A 55 3.51 -7.87 -22.22
N VAL A 56 4.05 -8.78 -21.41
CA VAL A 56 3.56 -10.17 -21.34
C VAL A 56 2.10 -10.22 -20.88
N THR A 57 1.71 -9.38 -19.93
CA THR A 57 0.33 -9.33 -19.44
C THR A 57 -0.64 -8.86 -20.52
N VAL A 58 -0.23 -7.89 -21.34
CA VAL A 58 -1.00 -7.44 -22.51
C VAL A 58 -1.12 -8.56 -23.55
N ASP A 59 -0.02 -9.26 -23.85
CA ASP A 59 -0.05 -10.39 -24.79
C ASP A 59 -1.02 -11.49 -24.33
N LEU A 60 -1.02 -11.82 -23.04
CA LEU A 60 -1.97 -12.76 -22.45
C LEU A 60 -3.42 -12.27 -22.55
N ALA A 61 -3.67 -11.00 -22.21
CA ALA A 61 -5.02 -10.43 -22.26
C ALA A 61 -5.60 -10.40 -23.68
N THR A 62 -4.76 -10.17 -24.69
CA THR A 62 -5.18 -10.14 -26.09
C THR A 62 -5.30 -11.52 -26.73
N ALA A 63 -4.64 -12.55 -26.17
CA ALA A 63 -4.78 -13.93 -26.62
C ALA A 63 -6.12 -14.57 -26.23
N LEU A 64 -6.83 -14.00 -25.25
CA LEU A 64 -8.16 -14.48 -24.84
C LEU A 64 -9.24 -14.06 -25.85
N PRO A 65 -10.29 -14.88 -26.05
CA PRO A 65 -11.46 -14.46 -26.81
C PRO A 65 -12.03 -13.15 -26.25
N GLN A 66 -12.18 -12.15 -27.10
CA GLN A 66 -12.75 -10.86 -26.73
C GLN A 66 -14.27 -10.97 -26.82
N GLU A 67 -14.96 -10.64 -25.73
CA GLU A 67 -16.42 -10.55 -25.68
C GLU A 67 -16.85 -9.14 -26.10
N ASP A 68 -17.89 -9.06 -26.93
CA ASP A 68 -18.41 -7.76 -27.37
C ASP A 68 -19.11 -7.05 -26.20
N PRO A 69 -18.66 -5.84 -25.82
CA PRO A 69 -19.30 -5.11 -24.73
C PRO A 69 -20.72 -4.65 -25.13
N PRO A 70 -21.65 -4.51 -24.17
CA PRO A 70 -22.99 -4.02 -24.45
C PRO A 70 -22.95 -2.64 -25.15
N PRO A 71 -23.79 -2.39 -26.17
CA PRO A 71 -23.68 -1.19 -27.01
C PRO A 71 -23.86 0.12 -26.22
N ARG A 72 -24.62 0.09 -25.11
CA ARG A 72 -24.84 1.24 -24.23
C ARG A 72 -23.64 1.59 -23.35
N LEU A 73 -22.69 0.67 -23.15
CA LEU A 73 -21.57 0.86 -22.24
C LEU A 73 -20.67 2.02 -22.68
N ARG A 74 -20.42 2.12 -23.99
CA ARG A 74 -19.63 3.22 -24.55
C ARG A 74 -20.24 4.59 -24.23
N GLU A 75 -21.53 4.74 -24.45
CA GLU A 75 -22.25 5.99 -24.20
C GLU A 75 -22.26 6.33 -22.72
N SER A 76 -22.50 5.33 -21.85
CA SER A 76 -22.43 5.47 -20.40
C SER A 76 -21.06 5.96 -19.92
N ILE A 77 -19.97 5.34 -20.40
CA ILE A 77 -18.60 5.73 -20.06
C ILE A 77 -18.30 7.17 -20.51
N VAL A 78 -18.67 7.52 -21.74
CA VAL A 78 -18.43 8.87 -22.29
C VAL A 78 -19.22 9.92 -21.50
N GLU A 79 -20.46 9.61 -21.13
CA GLU A 79 -21.29 10.50 -20.32
C GLU A 79 -20.73 10.67 -18.90
N GLN A 80 -20.30 9.57 -18.27
CA GLN A 80 -19.71 9.61 -16.93
C GLN A 80 -18.40 10.40 -16.94
N ALA A 81 -17.55 10.21 -17.96
CA ALA A 81 -16.31 10.98 -18.13
C ALA A 81 -16.56 12.48 -18.29
N ARG A 82 -17.65 12.89 -18.95
CA ARG A 82 -18.03 14.32 -19.06
C ARG A 82 -18.47 14.94 -17.73
N ARG A 83 -19.09 14.13 -16.86
CA ARG A 83 -19.54 14.58 -15.53
C ARG A 83 -18.43 14.59 -14.49
N THR A 84 -17.43 13.72 -14.64
CA THR A 84 -16.24 13.72 -13.78
C THR A 84 -15.33 14.89 -14.15
N PRO A 85 -15.04 15.82 -13.22
CA PRO A 85 -14.06 16.88 -13.46
C PRO A 85 -12.72 16.26 -13.88
N GLN A 86 -12.26 16.60 -15.08
CA GLN A 86 -10.98 16.13 -15.60
C GLN A 86 -9.90 17.11 -15.15
N VAL A 87 -8.87 16.63 -14.45
CA VAL A 87 -7.69 17.46 -14.15
C VAL A 87 -7.04 17.85 -15.48
N GLY A 88 -6.85 19.16 -15.69
CA GLY A 88 -6.32 19.69 -16.94
C GLY A 88 -4.98 19.08 -17.29
N ARG A 89 -4.71 18.90 -18.59
CA ARG A 89 -3.41 18.43 -19.08
C ARG A 89 -2.25 19.32 -18.62
N ASP A 90 -2.53 20.59 -18.35
CA ASP A 90 -1.57 21.61 -17.91
C ASP A 90 -1.19 21.47 -16.42
N GLU A 91 -2.01 20.79 -15.61
CA GLU A 91 -1.70 20.46 -14.20
C GLU A 91 -1.01 19.11 -14.04
N ARG A 92 -0.93 18.31 -15.11
CA ARG A 92 -0.02 17.17 -15.15
C ARG A 92 1.39 17.76 -15.19
N PRO A 93 2.26 17.54 -14.18
CA PRO A 93 3.64 17.98 -14.28
C PRO A 93 4.15 17.44 -15.61
N ALA A 94 4.60 18.35 -16.48
CA ALA A 94 5.16 17.98 -17.78
C ALA A 94 6.10 16.80 -17.52
N PRO A 95 5.95 15.64 -18.18
CA PRO A 95 6.86 14.53 -17.98
C PRO A 95 8.25 15.11 -18.19
N GLY A 96 8.96 15.28 -17.07
CA GLY A 96 10.20 16.04 -17.03
C GLY A 96 11.02 15.48 -18.15
N GLU A 97 11.37 16.36 -19.10
CA GLU A 97 11.91 16.01 -20.40
C GLU A 97 12.67 14.71 -20.25
N PHE A 98 12.10 13.60 -20.72
CA PHE A 98 12.89 12.42 -20.98
C PHE A 98 13.86 12.93 -22.02
N ARG A 99 14.99 13.43 -21.53
CA ARG A 99 16.15 13.75 -22.31
C ARG A 99 16.46 12.40 -22.90
N ARG A 100 15.94 12.17 -24.10
CA ARG A 100 16.52 11.19 -25.00
C ARG A 100 18.02 11.43 -24.82
N PRO A 101 18.80 10.40 -24.45
CA PRO A 101 20.25 10.51 -24.55
C PRO A 101 20.47 11.17 -25.89
N ALA A 102 21.14 12.33 -25.86
CA ALA A 102 21.42 13.06 -27.08
C ALA A 102 21.91 12.03 -28.08
N ASP A 103 21.41 12.14 -29.30
CA ASP A 103 21.93 11.46 -30.47
C ASP A 103 23.39 11.92 -30.64
N GLU A 104 24.27 11.44 -29.76
CA GLU A 104 25.71 11.46 -29.91
C GLU A 104 25.99 10.46 -31.03
N GLY A 105 25.96 10.99 -32.26
CA GLY A 105 26.56 10.29 -33.38
C GLY A 105 25.70 10.11 -34.61
N ARG A 106 24.66 10.92 -34.87
CA ARG A 106 24.29 11.16 -36.28
C ARG A 106 25.30 12.09 -36.92
N GLY A 107 26.41 11.49 -37.32
CA GLY A 107 27.42 12.10 -38.16
C GLY A 107 26.76 12.78 -39.35
N ARG A 108 27.00 14.09 -39.45
CA ARG A 108 26.83 14.84 -40.69
C ARG A 108 27.62 14.11 -41.78
N PRO A 109 27.07 13.82 -42.96
CA PRO A 109 27.86 13.26 -44.05
C PRO A 109 28.93 14.29 -44.41
N VAL A 110 30.17 13.98 -44.05
CA VAL A 110 31.35 14.65 -44.59
C VAL A 110 31.47 14.17 -46.03
N ALA A 111 31.39 15.10 -46.97
CA ALA A 111 31.68 14.83 -48.38
C ALA A 111 33.10 14.25 -48.51
N PRO A 112 33.33 13.23 -49.34
CA PRO A 112 34.67 12.69 -49.53
C PRO A 112 35.52 13.72 -50.30
N ASP A 113 36.52 14.29 -49.63
CA ASP A 113 37.66 14.90 -50.31
C ASP A 113 38.47 13.77 -50.96
N ALA A 114 38.42 13.74 -52.28
CA ALA A 114 39.18 12.84 -53.11
C ALA A 114 40.62 13.34 -53.26
N ASP A 115 41.43 13.23 -52.20
CA ASP A 115 42.88 13.15 -52.34
C ASP A 115 43.54 12.67 -51.03
N ARG A 116 43.73 11.36 -50.88
CA ARG A 116 44.80 10.77 -50.04
C ARG A 116 44.85 9.25 -50.20
N SER A 117 45.91 8.78 -50.85
CA SER A 117 46.33 7.38 -50.94
C SER A 117 46.55 6.74 -49.56
N PRO A 118 46.38 5.40 -49.43
CA PRO A 118 46.40 4.71 -48.14
C PRO A 118 47.82 4.38 -47.67
N VAL A 119 48.05 4.48 -46.36
CA VAL A 119 49.23 3.89 -45.70
C VAL A 119 48.78 2.73 -44.83
N SER A 120 49.42 1.58 -45.09
CA SER A 120 49.17 0.26 -44.52
C SER A 120 49.47 0.15 -43.02
N VAL A 121 48.68 -0.68 -42.33
CA VAL A 121 48.91 -1.16 -40.96
C VAL A 121 49.70 -2.48 -40.99
N PRO A 122 50.67 -2.69 -40.07
CA PRO A 122 51.07 -4.03 -39.63
C PRO A 122 50.75 -4.32 -38.14
N PRO A 123 50.65 -5.60 -37.74
CA PRO A 123 50.06 -6.07 -36.47
C PRO A 123 51.06 -6.13 -35.27
N PRO A 124 50.60 -6.35 -34.03
CA PRO A 124 51.47 -6.56 -32.88
C PRO A 124 51.98 -8.01 -32.78
N ASP A 125 53.30 -8.15 -32.68
CA ASP A 125 54.02 -9.42 -32.61
C ASP A 125 54.22 -9.92 -31.17
N ALA A 126 54.21 -11.25 -31.04
CA ALA A 126 54.43 -11.98 -29.81
C ALA A 126 55.93 -12.32 -29.60
N GLY A 127 56.43 -12.05 -28.39
CA GLY A 127 57.44 -12.86 -27.68
C GLY A 127 58.91 -12.73 -28.09
N ARG A 128 59.79 -12.43 -27.10
CA ARG A 128 60.90 -13.32 -26.70
C ARG A 128 61.69 -12.80 -25.49
N ARG A 129 62.25 -13.79 -24.79
CA ARG A 129 63.15 -13.77 -23.62
C ARG A 129 64.55 -13.29 -24.00
N SER A 130 65.30 -12.72 -23.03
CA SER A 130 66.72 -13.02 -22.71
C SER A 130 67.20 -12.16 -21.52
N GLY A 131 67.81 -12.78 -20.49
CA GLY A 131 68.73 -12.12 -19.53
C GLY A 131 70.19 -12.22 -20.02
N PRO A 132 71.26 -12.15 -19.18
CA PRO A 132 71.39 -11.77 -17.76
C PRO A 132 72.55 -10.77 -17.45
N ALA A 133 72.78 -10.44 -16.15
CA ALA A 133 74.04 -10.67 -15.39
C ALA A 133 74.67 -9.53 -14.53
N HIS A 134 75.08 -9.93 -13.31
CA HIS A 134 76.17 -9.45 -12.39
C HIS A 134 76.04 -8.03 -11.77
N SER A 135 76.50 -7.67 -10.56
CA SER A 135 77.20 -8.23 -9.38
C SER A 135 77.17 -7.11 -8.31
N SER A 136 77.18 -7.31 -6.99
CA SER A 136 78.41 -7.47 -6.18
C SER A 136 78.05 -7.46 -4.67
N ARG A 137 78.76 -8.27 -3.90
CA ARG A 137 78.84 -8.31 -2.42
C ARG A 137 80.20 -7.71 -2.00
N PRO A 138 80.38 -7.27 -0.74
CA PRO A 138 81.34 -8.00 0.11
C PRO A 138 80.95 -8.07 1.61
N ALA A 139 81.70 -8.89 2.36
CA ALA A 139 81.73 -9.09 3.84
C ALA A 139 83.23 -8.97 4.29
N PRO A 140 83.72 -9.42 5.48
CA PRO A 140 83.22 -9.53 6.88
C PRO A 140 84.26 -8.99 7.94
N GLY A 141 84.08 -9.21 9.26
CA GLY A 141 85.21 -9.33 10.22
C GLY A 141 85.02 -8.95 11.72
N ASP A 142 84.95 -9.99 12.56
CA ASP A 142 85.25 -10.22 14.01
C ASP A 142 85.73 -9.14 15.02
N ALA A 143 85.25 -9.27 16.28
CA ALA A 143 86.07 -9.48 17.51
C ALA A 143 85.22 -9.44 18.82
N GLY A 144 85.46 -10.36 19.77
CA GLY A 144 84.74 -10.45 21.05
C GLY A 144 85.55 -10.09 22.30
N ARG A 145 84.90 -10.02 23.49
CA ARG A 145 85.51 -10.33 24.82
C ARG A 145 84.53 -10.29 26.02
N VAL A 146 84.37 -11.45 26.68
CA VAL A 146 84.65 -11.81 28.10
C VAL A 146 83.99 -11.07 29.32
N ALA A 147 83.29 -11.89 30.13
CA ALA A 147 83.16 -12.01 31.62
C ALA A 147 82.41 -10.99 32.50
N GLY A 148 81.67 -11.53 33.50
CA GLY A 148 81.40 -10.85 34.78
C GLY A 148 80.10 -11.18 35.53
N GLU A 149 80.02 -12.37 36.12
CA GLU A 149 79.39 -12.78 37.41
C GLU A 149 78.48 -11.85 38.29
N ARG A 150 77.46 -12.50 38.91
CA ARG A 150 76.78 -12.30 40.25
C ARG A 150 75.38 -11.63 40.35
N ARG A 151 74.36 -12.50 40.56
CA ARG A 151 73.30 -12.66 41.62
C ARG A 151 72.85 -11.43 42.51
N PRO A 152 71.61 -11.38 43.10
CA PRO A 152 70.51 -10.42 42.90
C PRO A 152 70.29 -9.54 44.19
N PRO A 153 69.15 -8.89 44.53
CA PRO A 153 67.82 -9.50 44.76
C PRO A 153 66.62 -8.64 44.30
N ALA A 154 65.43 -9.22 44.49
CA ALA A 154 64.13 -8.62 44.28
C ALA A 154 63.90 -7.34 45.11
N GLY A 155 63.16 -6.39 44.51
CA GLY A 155 62.58 -5.22 45.15
C GLY A 155 61.31 -4.79 44.38
N PRO A 156 60.35 -4.15 45.06
CA PRO A 156 58.92 -4.37 44.82
C PRO A 156 58.32 -3.44 43.76
N GLY A 157 57.21 -3.90 43.18
CA GLY A 157 56.42 -3.12 42.25
C GLY A 157 55.85 -1.87 42.87
N ARG A 158 55.77 -0.80 42.07
CA ARG A 158 54.53 -0.14 41.65
C ARG A 158 54.84 1.13 40.87
N THR A 159 53.93 1.44 39.96
CA THR A 159 53.72 2.71 39.24
C THR A 159 54.61 2.97 38.03
N GLY A 160 53.99 3.04 36.85
CA GLY A 160 54.70 3.48 35.64
C GLY A 160 53.98 3.42 34.31
N GLU A 161 52.88 2.67 34.14
CA GLU A 161 52.19 2.61 32.84
C GLU A 161 51.03 3.60 32.74
N ARG A 162 51.39 4.89 32.76
CA ARG A 162 50.55 6.01 32.30
C ARG A 162 51.15 6.68 31.06
N ARG A 163 51.61 5.93 30.05
CA ARG A 163 51.90 6.54 28.73
C ARG A 163 52.04 5.56 27.56
N ARG A 164 51.07 4.68 27.32
CA ARG A 164 50.81 4.21 25.94
C ARG A 164 49.37 4.51 25.57
N ARG A 165 49.27 5.59 24.81
CA ARG A 165 48.04 6.20 24.31
C ARG A 165 47.33 5.24 23.35
N ARG A 166 46.05 5.05 23.65
CA ARG A 166 44.88 5.11 22.73
C ARG A 166 44.99 4.34 21.42
N ARG A 167 44.34 3.17 21.36
CA ARG A 167 43.39 2.82 20.27
C ARG A 167 42.22 2.00 20.82
N LEU A 168 41.08 2.69 20.91
CA LEU A 168 39.70 2.22 20.66
C LEU A 168 39.15 1.04 21.48
N LEU A 169 38.66 1.37 22.68
CA LEU A 169 37.39 0.83 23.18
C LEU A 169 36.27 1.75 22.70
N VAL A 170 35.57 1.43 21.60
CA VAL A 170 34.13 1.69 21.41
C VAL A 170 33.65 0.74 20.32
N ALA A 171 33.22 -0.46 20.71
CA ALA A 171 32.43 -1.34 19.87
C ALA A 171 31.37 -2.01 20.75
N ALA A 172 30.47 -1.21 21.34
CA ALA A 172 29.27 -1.68 22.03
C ALA A 172 28.21 -0.58 22.28
N VAL A 173 28.00 0.38 21.35
CA VAL A 173 26.84 1.30 21.41
C VAL A 173 26.07 1.41 20.08
N ALA A 174 26.55 0.85 18.98
CA ALA A 174 25.84 0.91 17.70
C ALA A 174 24.63 -0.04 17.56
N VAL A 175 24.24 -0.75 18.62
CA VAL A 175 22.95 -1.49 18.68
C VAL A 175 21.92 -0.76 19.54
N VAL A 176 22.35 0.13 20.45
CA VAL A 176 21.40 0.90 21.30
C VAL A 176 20.94 2.19 20.61
N ALA A 177 21.69 2.75 19.66
CA ALA A 177 21.25 3.94 18.92
C ALA A 177 20.14 3.64 17.89
N VAL A 178 20.05 2.41 17.36
CA VAL A 178 18.91 1.98 16.51
C VAL A 178 17.70 1.61 17.39
N LEU A 179 17.91 1.09 18.59
CA LEU A 179 16.82 0.80 19.54
C LEU A 179 16.31 2.06 20.29
N ALA A 180 17.12 3.11 20.41
CA ALA A 180 16.72 4.39 21.01
C ALA A 180 16.21 5.42 19.99
N GLY A 181 16.54 5.27 18.70
CA GLY A 181 16.01 6.10 17.60
C GLY A 181 14.57 5.73 17.19
N GLY A 182 14.11 4.52 17.49
CA GLY A 182 12.73 4.08 17.20
C GLY A 182 11.66 4.68 18.12
N GLY A 183 12.04 5.37 19.20
CA GLY A 183 11.10 5.91 20.17
C GLY A 183 10.39 7.20 19.75
N VAL A 184 10.91 7.94 18.77
CA VAL A 184 10.40 9.27 18.39
C VAL A 184 9.34 9.20 17.28
N MET A 185 9.26 8.11 16.51
CA MET A 185 8.22 7.87 15.50
C MET A 185 7.06 7.01 16.03
N ALA A 186 6.86 6.95 17.35
CA ALA A 186 5.76 6.16 17.91
C ALA A 186 4.38 6.83 17.63
N GLY A 187 4.30 8.16 17.74
CA GLY A 187 3.03 8.90 17.65
C GLY A 187 2.33 8.79 16.29
N GLU A 188 3.07 8.88 15.19
CA GLU A 188 2.49 8.82 13.83
C GLU A 188 2.16 7.39 13.39
N ILE A 189 2.92 6.39 13.84
CA ILE A 189 2.58 4.98 13.60
C ILE A 189 1.28 4.61 14.32
N GLN A 190 0.97 5.25 15.45
CA GLN A 190 -0.29 5.04 16.17
C GLN A 190 -1.49 5.65 15.47
N SER A 191 -1.37 6.84 14.87
CA SER A 191 -2.48 7.42 14.07
C SER A 191 -2.74 6.61 12.81
N LEU A 192 -1.69 6.18 12.09
CA LEU A 192 -1.84 5.33 10.90
C LEU A 192 -2.45 3.96 11.25
N ARG A 193 -2.10 3.38 12.39
CA ARG A 193 -2.74 2.14 12.88
C ARG A 193 -4.19 2.38 13.27
N ALA A 194 -4.50 3.49 13.95
CA ALA A 194 -5.87 3.83 14.31
C ALA A 194 -6.76 4.05 13.07
N GLU A 195 -6.24 4.72 12.04
CA GLU A 195 -6.93 4.90 10.76
C GLU A 195 -7.15 3.56 10.04
N ARG A 196 -6.11 2.71 9.98
CA ARG A 196 -6.20 1.38 9.37
C ARG A 196 -7.18 0.49 10.12
N ASP A 197 -7.14 0.48 11.44
CA ASP A 197 -8.04 -0.32 12.27
C ASP A 197 -9.48 0.20 12.19
N ALA A 198 -9.68 1.53 12.10
CA ALA A 198 -10.99 2.11 11.83
C ALA A 198 -11.53 1.72 10.44
N SER A 199 -10.67 1.72 9.41
CA SER A 199 -11.06 1.30 8.05
C SER A 199 -11.43 -0.18 7.99
N LEU A 200 -10.70 -1.04 8.70
CA LEU A 200 -11.01 -2.46 8.81
C LEU A 200 -12.30 -2.69 9.60
N ALA A 201 -12.53 -1.94 10.67
CA ALA A 201 -13.77 -2.02 11.42
C ALA A 201 -14.98 -1.63 10.56
N GLN A 202 -14.84 -0.58 9.74
CA GLN A 202 -15.88 -0.15 8.81
C GLN A 202 -16.13 -1.21 7.72
N ALA A 203 -15.08 -1.81 7.18
CA ALA A 203 -15.21 -2.89 6.19
C ALA A 203 -15.94 -4.11 6.78
N GLN A 204 -15.63 -4.50 8.03
CA GLN A 204 -16.30 -5.60 8.73
C GLN A 204 -17.78 -5.30 9.01
N GLN A 205 -18.13 -4.04 9.34
CA GLN A 205 -19.52 -3.62 9.52
C GLN A 205 -20.30 -3.72 8.20
N MET A 206 -19.70 -3.27 7.09
CA MET A 206 -20.32 -3.37 5.77
C MET A 206 -20.56 -4.83 5.36
N GLU A 207 -19.60 -5.72 5.62
CA GLU A 207 -19.77 -7.16 5.39
C GLU A 207 -20.89 -7.77 6.25
N GLY A 208 -21.05 -7.29 7.49
CA GLY A 208 -22.16 -7.66 8.37
C GLY A 208 -23.53 -7.29 7.79
N VAL A 209 -23.69 -6.06 7.28
CA VAL A 209 -24.94 -5.60 6.65
C VAL A 209 -25.21 -6.36 5.35
N LEU A 210 -24.19 -6.52 4.49
CA LEU A 210 -24.30 -7.26 3.23
C LEU A 210 -24.63 -8.73 3.46
N SER A 211 -24.01 -9.38 4.44
CA SER A 211 -24.31 -10.76 4.79
C SER A 211 -25.72 -10.92 5.37
N ALA A 212 -26.21 -9.95 6.15
CA ALA A 212 -27.58 -9.95 6.66
C ALA A 212 -28.61 -9.81 5.52
N LEU A 213 -28.33 -8.94 4.54
CA LEU A 213 -29.14 -8.78 3.32
C LEU A 213 -29.09 -10.02 2.42
N ALA A 214 -27.92 -10.67 2.30
CA ALA A 214 -27.72 -11.84 1.44
C ALA A 214 -28.25 -13.16 2.05
N ARG A 215 -28.69 -13.17 3.32
CA ARG A 215 -29.29 -14.34 3.94
C ARG A 215 -30.57 -14.72 3.18
N PRO A 216 -30.69 -15.98 2.71
CA PRO A 216 -31.90 -16.43 2.03
C PRO A 216 -33.12 -16.27 2.93
N GLY A 217 -34.17 -15.61 2.43
CA GLY A 217 -35.42 -15.39 3.16
C GLY A 217 -35.43 -14.13 4.04
N THR A 218 -34.36 -13.32 4.06
CA THR A 218 -34.41 -11.99 4.67
C THR A 218 -35.30 -11.08 3.82
N ARG A 219 -36.35 -10.54 4.45
CA ARG A 219 -37.13 -9.45 3.85
C ARG A 219 -36.55 -8.12 4.29
N HIS A 220 -36.57 -7.13 3.42
CA HIS A 220 -35.98 -5.83 3.69
C HIS A 220 -36.91 -4.69 3.30
N ALA A 221 -36.82 -3.55 3.98
CA ALA A 221 -37.54 -2.34 3.61
C ALA A 221 -36.57 -1.15 3.68
N PHE A 222 -36.37 -0.48 2.54
CA PHE A 222 -35.64 0.78 2.47
C PHE A 222 -36.56 1.92 2.90
N LEU A 223 -36.20 2.62 3.97
CA LEU A 223 -37.00 3.71 4.52
C LEU A 223 -36.43 5.05 4.05
N ALA A 224 -37.25 5.83 3.35
CA ALA A 224 -36.90 7.15 2.88
C ALA A 224 -37.89 8.20 3.43
N PRO A 225 -37.47 9.47 3.62
CA PRO A 225 -38.38 10.55 3.99
C PRO A 225 -39.48 10.80 2.94
N GLN A 226 -39.14 10.56 1.67
CA GLN A 226 -39.98 10.72 0.50
C GLN A 226 -39.65 9.62 -0.52
N PRO A 227 -40.57 9.22 -1.42
CA PRO A 227 -40.33 8.12 -2.36
C PRO A 227 -39.10 8.27 -3.27
N ASP A 228 -38.75 9.52 -3.63
CA ASP A 228 -37.61 9.82 -4.52
C ASP A 228 -36.35 10.24 -3.76
N ALA A 229 -36.38 10.23 -2.42
CA ALA A 229 -35.23 10.60 -1.58
C ALA A 229 -34.33 9.38 -1.29
N ALA A 230 -33.08 9.66 -0.95
CA ALA A 230 -32.17 8.62 -0.46
C ALA A 230 -32.73 7.95 0.80
N ALA A 231 -32.61 6.62 0.87
CA ALA A 231 -32.99 5.88 2.07
C ALA A 231 -32.11 6.30 3.26
N VAL A 232 -32.73 6.53 4.41
CA VAL A 232 -32.06 6.93 5.65
C VAL A 232 -31.97 5.78 6.65
N ALA A 233 -32.70 4.69 6.42
CA ALA A 233 -32.59 3.45 7.18
C ALA A 233 -33.00 2.24 6.34
N VAL A 234 -32.55 1.05 6.74
CA VAL A 234 -33.03 -0.24 6.22
C VAL A 234 -33.57 -1.06 7.37
N VAL A 235 -34.76 -1.62 7.22
CA VAL A 235 -35.30 -2.63 8.14
C VAL A 235 -35.02 -4.01 7.55
N LEU A 236 -34.37 -4.87 8.32
CA LEU A 236 -34.09 -6.26 7.98
C LEU A 236 -34.98 -7.16 8.83
N VAL A 237 -35.68 -8.09 8.19
CA VAL A 237 -36.58 -9.04 8.84
C VAL A 237 -36.12 -10.45 8.53
N ALA A 238 -35.54 -11.11 9.53
CA ALA A 238 -35.09 -12.50 9.47
C ALA A 238 -35.55 -13.25 10.72
N ASP A 239 -36.06 -14.48 10.57
CA ASP A 239 -36.49 -15.35 11.68
C ASP A 239 -37.45 -14.70 12.69
N GLY A 240 -38.30 -13.79 12.23
CA GLY A 240 -39.22 -13.06 13.09
C GLY A 240 -38.57 -11.95 13.93
N GLN A 241 -37.27 -11.74 13.82
CA GLN A 241 -36.55 -10.60 14.38
C GLN A 241 -36.54 -9.42 13.42
N ARG A 242 -36.39 -8.20 13.96
CA ARG A 242 -36.27 -6.97 13.18
C ARG A 242 -35.01 -6.25 13.63
N GLU A 243 -34.14 -5.99 12.66
CA GLU A 243 -32.98 -5.13 12.86
C GLU A 243 -33.17 -3.90 11.99
N ILE A 244 -32.73 -2.75 12.49
CA ILE A 244 -32.70 -1.51 11.73
C ILE A 244 -31.25 -1.09 11.53
N VAL A 245 -30.87 -0.81 10.29
CA VAL A 245 -29.57 -0.27 9.94
C VAL A 245 -29.76 1.21 9.63
N PRO A 246 -29.44 2.12 10.57
CA PRO A 246 -29.46 3.55 10.27
C PRO A 246 -28.34 3.86 9.26
N MET A 247 -28.69 4.59 8.20
CA MET A 247 -27.74 5.06 7.17
C MET A 247 -27.65 6.59 7.14
N GLY A 248 -28.70 7.29 7.56
CA GLY A 248 -28.79 8.74 7.55
C GLY A 248 -29.78 9.31 8.54
N LEU A 249 -30.17 8.55 9.57
CA LEU A 249 -30.96 9.06 10.69
C LEU A 249 -30.07 9.91 11.61
N GLU A 250 -30.56 11.07 12.04
CA GLU A 250 -29.83 11.91 12.98
C GLU A 250 -29.76 11.28 14.38
N PRO A 251 -28.64 11.44 15.11
CA PRO A 251 -28.56 11.01 16.50
C PRO A 251 -29.61 11.70 17.38
N ASN A 252 -30.33 10.93 18.20
CA ASN A 252 -31.35 11.47 19.09
C ASN A 252 -30.81 11.80 20.49
N HIS A 253 -31.47 12.74 21.17
CA HIS A 253 -31.18 13.04 22.57
C HIS A 253 -31.82 11.98 23.48
N THR A 254 -31.08 10.92 23.79
CA THR A 254 -31.60 9.73 24.49
C THR A 254 -32.20 9.99 25.88
N ALA A 255 -31.96 11.15 26.50
CA ALA A 255 -32.63 11.56 27.74
C ALA A 255 -34.10 11.95 27.53
N GLU A 256 -34.46 12.41 26.33
CA GLU A 256 -35.75 13.07 26.06
C GLU A 256 -36.43 12.57 24.78
N GLN A 257 -35.74 11.76 23.98
CA GLN A 257 -36.21 11.30 22.68
C GLN A 257 -35.88 9.83 22.46
N THR A 258 -36.71 9.15 21.66
CA THR A 258 -36.46 7.79 21.19
C THR A 258 -37.00 7.63 19.77
N TYR A 259 -36.34 6.84 18.94
CA TYR A 259 -36.94 6.43 17.68
C TYR A 259 -37.90 5.28 17.90
N VAL A 260 -38.99 5.27 17.15
CA VAL A 260 -39.98 4.19 17.17
C VAL A 260 -40.10 3.62 15.77
N LEU A 261 -39.92 2.30 15.65
CA LEU A 261 -40.23 1.55 14.44
C LEU A 261 -41.71 1.16 14.48
N TRP A 262 -42.43 1.48 13.42
CA TRP A 262 -43.84 1.19 13.23
C TRP A 262 -44.00 0.17 12.13
N GLY A 263 -44.90 -0.78 12.35
CA GLY A 263 -45.35 -1.74 11.36
C GLY A 263 -46.74 -1.37 10.89
N LEU A 264 -46.96 -1.38 9.58
CA LEU A 264 -48.23 -1.11 8.94
C LEU A 264 -48.63 -2.32 8.07
N ASP A 265 -49.89 -2.71 8.19
CA ASP A 265 -50.49 -3.78 7.39
C ASP A 265 -51.72 -3.25 6.65
N GLY A 266 -51.56 -2.91 5.37
CA GLY A 266 -52.58 -2.24 4.57
C GLY A 266 -53.02 -0.91 5.19
N ASP A 267 -54.33 -0.71 5.33
CA ASP A 267 -54.95 0.50 5.90
C ASP A 267 -55.11 0.44 7.43
N ALA A 268 -54.51 -0.54 8.11
CA ALA A 268 -54.57 -0.65 9.55
C ALA A 268 -53.80 0.50 10.25
N ASN A 269 -54.17 0.78 11.51
CA ASN A 269 -53.42 1.73 12.33
C ASN A 269 -51.97 1.25 12.51
N PRO A 270 -50.98 2.17 12.52
CA PRO A 270 -49.59 1.81 12.78
C PRO A 270 -49.43 1.15 14.15
N THR A 271 -48.76 -0.01 14.18
CA THR A 271 -48.41 -0.71 15.43
C THR A 271 -46.96 -0.45 15.77
N ALA A 272 -46.69 -0.04 17.02
CA ALA A 272 -45.32 0.12 17.49
C ALA A 272 -44.62 -1.24 17.56
N VAL A 273 -43.64 -1.46 16.69
CA VAL A 273 -42.83 -2.68 16.67
C VAL A 273 -41.86 -2.63 17.83
N GLY A 274 -41.18 -1.49 18.02
CA GLY A 274 -40.29 -1.28 19.15
C GLY A 274 -39.56 0.05 19.05
N THR A 275 -38.76 0.34 20.08
CA THR A 275 -37.98 1.58 20.18
C THR A 275 -36.49 1.33 20.02
N PHE A 276 -35.76 2.34 19.55
CA PHE A 276 -34.31 2.29 19.40
C PHE A 276 -33.70 3.70 19.50
N ASP A 277 -32.37 3.75 19.64
CA ASP A 277 -31.61 5.00 19.70
C ASP A 277 -30.49 4.99 18.66
N VAL A 278 -30.35 6.12 17.96
CA VAL A 278 -29.24 6.38 17.05
C VAL A 278 -28.22 7.22 17.81
N ARG A 279 -27.01 6.70 17.96
CA ARG A 279 -25.88 7.38 18.62
C ARG A 279 -24.93 7.94 17.56
N PRO A 280 -24.13 8.98 17.89
CA PRO A 280 -23.06 9.41 17.01
C PRO A 280 -22.11 8.24 16.68
N GLY A 281 -21.87 7.99 15.38
CA GLY A 281 -21.05 6.86 14.91
C GLY A 281 -21.73 5.49 14.98
N ALA A 282 -23.07 5.44 15.04
CA ALA A 282 -23.82 4.19 14.93
C ALA A 282 -23.94 3.78 13.45
N ASP A 283 -22.99 2.98 12.98
CA ASP A 283 -22.88 2.59 11.56
C ASP A 283 -23.30 1.12 11.30
N GLY A 284 -24.01 0.48 12.24
CA GLY A 284 -24.34 -0.95 12.17
C GLY A 284 -25.77 -1.30 12.59
N PRO A 285 -26.19 -2.57 12.40
CA PRO A 285 -27.53 -3.03 12.75
C PRO A 285 -27.84 -2.81 14.23
N LEU A 286 -28.99 -2.21 14.49
CA LEU A 286 -29.57 -2.03 15.82
C LEU A 286 -30.75 -3.01 15.94
N SER A 287 -30.68 -3.92 16.91
CA SER A 287 -31.83 -4.76 17.22
C SER A 287 -32.96 -3.90 17.77
N VAL A 288 -34.13 -3.98 17.15
CA VAL A 288 -35.33 -3.37 17.69
C VAL A 288 -35.99 -4.38 18.61
N ALA A 289 -36.07 -4.06 19.90
CA ALA A 289 -36.77 -4.91 20.86
C ALA A 289 -38.25 -4.98 20.46
N SER A 290 -38.66 -6.06 19.79
CA SER A 290 -40.01 -6.21 19.27
C SER A 290 -40.97 -6.48 20.42
N LEU A 291 -41.89 -5.55 20.68
CA LEU A 291 -42.92 -5.72 21.71
C LEU A 291 -44.00 -6.72 21.29
N GLU A 292 -44.26 -6.83 19.98
CA GLU A 292 -45.23 -7.75 19.41
C GLU A 292 -44.70 -8.45 18.15
N GLY A 293 -45.06 -9.72 17.97
CA GLY A 293 -44.72 -10.53 16.81
C GLY A 293 -45.75 -10.40 15.69
N GLY A 294 -45.53 -9.47 14.75
CA GLY A 294 -46.40 -9.27 13.58
C GLY A 294 -45.63 -9.36 12.24
N THR A 295 -46.36 -9.59 11.14
CA THR A 295 -45.87 -9.38 9.77
C THR A 295 -46.47 -8.09 9.24
N TYR A 296 -45.62 -7.23 8.68
CA TYR A 296 -46.04 -5.92 8.16
C TYR A 296 -45.65 -5.83 6.69
N GLY A 297 -46.50 -5.19 5.88
CA GLY A 297 -46.21 -4.90 4.47
C GLY A 297 -45.46 -3.58 4.29
N THR A 298 -45.47 -2.71 5.28
CA THR A 298 -44.80 -1.41 5.28
C THR A 298 -44.22 -1.13 6.66
N TYR A 299 -43.06 -0.49 6.70
CA TYR A 299 -42.45 0.02 7.91
C TYR A 299 -42.33 1.54 7.85
N ALA A 300 -42.43 2.17 9.02
CA ALA A 300 -42.19 3.60 9.18
C ALA A 300 -41.39 3.85 10.45
N VAL A 301 -40.66 4.96 10.49
CA VAL A 301 -39.93 5.40 11.67
C VAL A 301 -40.40 6.80 12.05
N SER A 302 -40.55 7.06 13.34
CA SER A 302 -40.76 8.39 13.89
C SER A 302 -39.76 8.69 15.01
N LEU A 303 -39.51 9.97 15.25
CA LEU A 303 -38.73 10.45 16.39
C LEU A 303 -39.70 10.97 17.45
N GLU A 304 -39.81 10.26 18.56
CA GLU A 304 -40.79 10.53 19.60
C GLU A 304 -40.15 11.17 20.83
N ARG A 305 -40.94 11.97 21.55
CA ARG A 305 -40.55 12.52 22.86
C ARG A 305 -40.75 11.47 23.95
N GLY A 306 -39.83 11.43 24.89
CA GLY A 306 -39.78 10.43 25.95
C GLY A 306 -39.06 9.16 25.52
N ARG A 307 -39.30 8.08 26.25
CA ARG A 307 -38.63 6.77 26.09
C ARG A 307 -39.59 5.64 25.73
N GLU A 308 -40.89 5.94 25.69
CA GLU A 308 -41.95 4.99 25.40
C GLU A 308 -42.56 5.32 24.05
N ALA A 309 -42.97 4.29 23.32
CA ALA A 309 -43.71 4.48 22.08
C ALA A 309 -45.11 5.04 22.38
N PRO A 310 -45.54 6.13 21.74
CA PRO A 310 -46.91 6.62 21.84
C PRO A 310 -47.90 5.63 21.19
N PRO A 311 -49.23 5.84 21.32
CA PRO A 311 -50.22 5.00 20.64
C PRO A 311 -50.27 5.21 19.12
N ALA A 312 -49.68 6.29 18.60
CA ALA A 312 -49.59 6.60 17.17
C ALA A 312 -48.37 7.49 16.91
N PRO A 313 -47.75 7.44 15.71
CA PRO A 313 -46.58 8.25 15.39
C PRO A 313 -46.92 9.75 15.41
N SER A 314 -46.10 10.56 16.07
CA SER A 314 -46.30 12.02 16.10
C SER A 314 -45.87 12.69 14.79
N ALA A 315 -44.74 12.25 14.25
CA ALA A 315 -44.22 12.67 12.96
C ALA A 315 -43.35 11.56 12.34
N VAL A 316 -43.79 11.01 11.21
CA VAL A 316 -43.01 10.02 10.47
C VAL A 316 -41.83 10.71 9.79
N VAL A 317 -40.61 10.23 10.06
CA VAL A 317 -39.37 10.74 9.46
C VAL A 317 -38.97 9.96 8.21
N ALA A 318 -39.36 8.69 8.12
CA ALA A 318 -39.11 7.85 6.96
C ALA A 318 -40.10 6.68 6.91
N ALA A 319 -40.44 6.22 5.70
CA ALA A 319 -41.27 5.04 5.48
C ALA A 319 -40.85 4.26 4.22
N GLY A 320 -41.25 3.00 4.13
CA GLY A 320 -40.92 2.13 3.01
C GLY A 320 -41.66 0.81 3.03
N GLN A 321 -41.87 0.24 1.84
CA GLN A 321 -42.52 -1.05 1.67
C GLN A 321 -41.53 -2.20 1.87
N VAL A 322 -42.04 -3.35 2.30
CA VAL A 322 -41.24 -4.56 2.46
C VAL A 322 -41.08 -5.24 1.11
N GLU A 323 -39.83 -5.49 0.74
CA GLU A 323 -39.37 -6.20 -0.45
C GLU A 323 -38.69 -7.52 -0.06
N THR A 324 -38.58 -8.43 -1.03
CA THR A 324 -37.99 -9.77 -0.89
C THR A 324 -36.80 -9.92 -1.81
#